data_AF-A2SN72-F1
#
_entry.id   AF-A2SN72-F1
#
_cell.length_a   1.000
_cell.length_b   1.000
_cell.length_c   1.000
_cell.angle_alpha   90.00
_cell.angle_beta   90.00
_cell.angle_gamma   90.00
#
_symmetry.space_group_name_H-M   'P 1'
#
loop_
_entity.id
_entity.type
_entity.pdbx_description
1 polymer ?
#
loop_
_entity_poly.entity_id
_entity_poly.type
_entity_poly.pdbx_seq_one_letter_code
_entity_poly.pdbx_strand_id
1 'polypeptide(L)'
;MDQFSYLITAEVPARGPIEALAAALQQGYDNGAEGRFQVIVTTQPTYLVIFLRTTAEDDADYLRATAAKHGCGIEQAAALQLAAELADQVGEIANPVVDVLRNGDVQIVDFNRVLSQVLAPGKCQRCGSALADGLCTDATCPFSDVPQDDPAGWAGHPEKG
;
A
#
# COMPACT_ATOMS: atom_id res chain seq x y z
N MET A 1 -11.63 15.39 0.33
CA MET A 1 -11.83 14.30 1.29
C MET A 1 -10.90 13.19 0.84
N ASP A 2 -9.80 13.03 1.56
CA ASP A 2 -8.73 12.10 1.17
C ASP A 2 -9.02 10.75 1.83
N GLN A 3 -9.66 9.85 1.09
CA GLN A 3 -9.88 8.48 1.54
C GLN A 3 -8.66 7.65 1.15
N PHE A 4 -7.95 7.06 2.11
CA PHE A 4 -6.81 6.20 1.78
C PHE A 4 -7.25 4.75 1.60
N SER A 5 -6.77 4.12 0.52
CA SER A 5 -6.97 2.69 0.28
C SER A 5 -5.61 2.02 0.18
N TYR A 6 -5.41 0.98 0.98
CA TYR A 6 -4.15 0.26 1.06
C TYR A 6 -4.34 -1.23 0.82
N LEU A 7 -3.41 -1.82 0.06
CA LEU A 7 -3.19 -3.26 0.03
C LEU A 7 -1.92 -3.55 0.84
N ILE A 8 -2.03 -4.37 1.89
CA ILE A 8 -0.88 -4.83 2.67
C ILE A 8 -0.76 -6.34 2.47
N THR A 9 0.43 -6.82 2.14
CA THR A 9 0.72 -8.25 2.07
C THR A 9 1.78 -8.62 3.09
N ALA A 10 1.53 -9.72 3.80
CA ALA A 10 2.41 -10.27 4.81
C ALA A 10 2.61 -11.76 4.54
N GLU A 11 3.86 -12.18 4.31
CA GLU A 11 4.21 -13.59 4.26
C GLU A 11 4.54 -14.10 5.66
N VAL A 12 3.86 -15.16 6.09
CA VAL A 12 3.93 -15.66 7.46
C VAL A 12 4.21 -17.17 7.47
N PRO A 13 4.92 -17.69 8.48
CA PRO A 13 5.10 -19.13 8.64
C PRO A 13 3.77 -19.86 8.88
N ALA A 14 3.56 -20.98 8.18
CA ALA A 14 2.40 -21.85 8.40
C ALA A 14 2.55 -22.62 9.73
N ARG A 15 1.81 -22.21 10.77
CA ARG A 15 1.82 -22.85 12.11
C ARG A 15 0.65 -23.82 12.35
N GLY A 16 -0.19 -24.06 11.34
CA GLY A 16 -1.38 -24.90 11.45
C GLY A 16 -2.20 -24.84 10.17
N PRO A 17 -3.42 -25.39 10.15
CA PRO A 17 -4.31 -25.32 9.00
C PRO A 17 -4.65 -23.87 8.63
N ILE A 18 -4.81 -23.61 7.33
CA ILE A 18 -5.17 -22.28 6.81
C ILE A 18 -6.50 -21.80 7.37
N GLU A 19 -7.45 -22.71 7.58
CA GLU A 19 -8.79 -22.42 8.12
C GLU A 19 -8.70 -21.90 9.57
N ALA A 20 -7.76 -22.42 10.35
CA ALA A 20 -7.55 -21.99 11.74
C ALA A 20 -6.96 -20.57 11.78
N LEU A 21 -6.02 -20.27 10.89
CA LEU A 21 -5.48 -18.92 10.74
C LEU A 21 -6.56 -17.94 10.26
N ALA A 22 -7.34 -18.32 9.24
CA ALA A 22 -8.41 -17.49 8.73
C ALA A 22 -9.49 -17.21 9.79
N ALA A 23 -9.87 -18.20 10.59
CA ALA A 23 -10.80 -18.03 11.70
C ALA A 23 -10.25 -17.08 12.79
N ALA A 24 -8.97 -17.22 13.15
CA ALA A 24 -8.32 -16.33 14.12
C ALA A 24 -8.25 -14.87 13.63
N LEU A 25 -7.97 -14.66 12.34
CA LEU A 25 -8.00 -13.33 11.74
C LEU A 25 -9.42 -12.79 11.67
N GLN A 26 -10.40 -13.60 11.27
CA GLN A 26 -11.81 -13.19 11.23
C GLN A 26 -12.30 -12.71 12.60
N GLN A 27 -11.89 -13.37 13.68
CA GLN A 27 -12.18 -12.92 15.04
C GLN A 27 -11.62 -11.50 15.31
N GLY A 28 -10.45 -11.15 14.81
CA GLY A 28 -9.93 -9.78 14.90
C GLY A 28 -10.77 -8.78 14.12
N TYR A 29 -11.24 -9.13 12.93
CA TYR A 29 -12.13 -8.24 12.17
C TYR A 29 -13.50 -8.09 12.82
N ASP A 30 -14.05 -9.16 13.37
CA ASP A 30 -15.33 -9.14 14.09
C ASP A 30 -15.26 -8.32 15.40
N ASN A 31 -14.05 -8.11 15.93
CA ASN A 31 -13.79 -7.35 17.17
C ASN A 31 -13.29 -5.91 16.93
N GLY A 32 -13.29 -5.45 15.68
CA GLY A 32 -13.10 -4.03 15.35
C GLY A 32 -11.88 -3.69 14.50
N ALA A 33 -11.11 -4.66 14.01
CA ALA A 33 -10.14 -4.38 12.96
C ALA A 33 -10.85 -3.99 11.65
N GLU A 34 -10.38 -2.93 10.99
CA GLU A 34 -11.05 -2.41 9.80
C GLU A 34 -10.49 -2.96 8.49
N GLY A 35 -11.40 -3.31 7.56
CA GLY A 35 -11.08 -3.72 6.19
C GLY A 35 -11.53 -5.14 5.85
N ARG A 36 -10.76 -5.81 5.00
CA ARG A 36 -10.97 -7.21 4.59
C ARG A 36 -9.63 -7.91 4.48
N PHE A 37 -9.64 -9.24 4.58
CA PHE A 37 -8.44 -10.04 4.38
C PHE A 37 -8.71 -11.29 3.54
N GLN A 38 -7.64 -11.86 2.99
CA GLN A 38 -7.62 -13.15 2.33
C GLN A 38 -6.31 -13.87 2.69
N VAL A 39 -6.39 -15.16 2.98
CA VAL A 39 -5.21 -16.02 3.17
C VAL A 39 -5.04 -16.90 1.94
N ILE A 40 -3.82 -16.97 1.42
CA ILE A 40 -3.45 -17.76 0.24
C ILE A 40 -2.23 -18.63 0.57
N VAL A 41 -2.20 -19.85 0.04
CA VAL A 41 -1.02 -20.72 0.09
C VAL A 41 -0.09 -20.36 -1.06
N THR A 42 1.15 -19.97 -0.78
CA THR A 42 2.17 -19.67 -1.80
C THR A 42 3.08 -20.87 -2.03
N THR A 43 3.89 -21.18 -1.03
CA THR A 43 4.86 -22.27 -1.01
C THR A 43 4.91 -22.85 0.39
N GLN A 44 4.76 -24.16 0.58
CA GLN A 44 5.00 -24.75 1.90
C GLN A 44 6.46 -24.42 2.31
N PRO A 45 6.71 -23.78 3.46
CA PRO A 45 5.88 -23.73 4.66
C PRO A 45 5.32 -22.33 5.03
N THR A 46 4.88 -21.51 4.07
CA THR A 46 4.37 -20.14 4.33
C THR A 46 2.94 -19.92 3.81
N TYR A 47 2.28 -18.92 4.40
CA TYR A 47 1.03 -18.33 3.93
C TYR A 47 1.27 -16.88 3.54
N LEU A 48 0.62 -16.43 2.47
CA LEU A 48 0.49 -15.02 2.16
C LEU A 48 -0.85 -14.53 2.67
N VAL A 49 -0.82 -13.55 3.57
CA VAL A 49 -2.01 -12.86 4.05
C VAL A 49 -2.09 -11.51 3.36
N ILE A 50 -3.22 -11.26 2.69
CA ILE A 50 -3.49 -10.04 1.95
C ILE A 50 -4.58 -9.28 2.70
N PHE A 51 -4.32 -8.01 3.02
CA PHE A 51 -5.24 -7.11 3.68
C PHE A 51 -5.62 -5.99 2.74
N LEU A 52 -6.91 -5.74 2.58
CA LEU A 52 -7.44 -4.57 1.90
C LEU A 52 -8.06 -3.66 2.95
N ARG A 53 -7.48 -2.47 3.11
CA ARG A 53 -7.95 -1.47 4.07
C ARG A 53 -8.45 -0.24 3.35
N THR A 54 -9.47 0.37 3.92
CA THR A 54 -9.97 1.67 3.51
C THR A 54 -10.06 2.48 4.78
N THR A 55 -9.22 3.49 4.91
CA THR A 55 -9.19 4.33 6.09
C THR A 55 -10.16 5.50 5.94
N ALA A 56 -10.85 5.81 7.02
CA ALA A 56 -11.73 6.97 7.12
C ALA A 56 -10.90 8.27 7.22
N GLU A 57 -11.57 9.42 7.12
CA GLU A 57 -10.91 10.73 7.06
C GLU A 57 -10.03 11.01 8.30
N ASP A 58 -10.46 10.55 9.48
CA ASP A 58 -9.75 10.75 10.76
C ASP A 58 -8.49 9.86 10.90
N ASP A 59 -8.35 8.80 10.10
CA ASP A 59 -7.22 7.88 10.16
C ASP A 59 -5.95 8.48 9.54
N ALA A 60 -6.08 9.46 8.64
CA ALA A 60 -4.94 10.08 7.98
C ALA A 60 -4.01 10.78 9.00
N ASP A 61 -4.60 11.45 9.99
CA ASP A 61 -3.85 12.11 11.05
C ASP A 61 -3.26 11.10 12.04
N TYR A 62 -3.99 10.01 12.31
CA TYR A 62 -3.47 8.90 13.11
C TYR A 62 -2.24 8.25 12.44
N LEU A 63 -2.30 8.00 11.13
CA LEU A 63 -1.20 7.42 10.37
C LEU A 63 0.02 8.35 10.34
N ARG A 64 -0.19 9.66 10.13
CA ARG A 64 0.90 10.66 10.19
C ARG A 64 1.53 10.72 11.59
N ALA A 65 0.73 10.71 12.64
CA ALA A 65 1.22 10.70 14.01
C ALA A 65 2.02 9.43 14.32
N THR A 66 1.53 8.27 13.86
CA THR A 66 2.22 6.98 13.98
C THR A 66 3.53 6.97 13.21
N ALA A 67 3.53 7.43 11.95
CA ALA A 67 4.73 7.57 11.13
C ALA A 67 5.79 8.47 11.81
N ALA A 68 5.38 9.63 12.31
CA ALA A 68 6.27 10.55 13.02
C ALA A 68 6.82 9.93 14.32
N LYS A 69 5.97 9.26 15.10
CA LYS A 69 6.35 8.59 16.36
C LYS A 69 7.38 7.48 16.13
N HIS A 70 7.24 6.72 15.05
CA HIS A 70 8.09 5.57 14.73
C HIS A 70 9.23 5.89 13.75
N GLY A 71 9.29 7.12 13.23
CA GLY A 71 10.30 7.55 12.26
C GLY A 71 10.22 6.77 10.94
N CYS A 72 9.01 6.42 10.49
CA CYS A 72 8.78 5.60 9.30
C CYS A 72 7.88 6.31 8.27
N GLY A 73 7.70 5.70 7.10
CA GLY A 73 6.74 6.17 6.09
C GLY A 73 5.29 5.89 6.48
N ILE A 74 4.34 6.55 5.80
CA ILE A 74 2.90 6.36 6.01
C ILE A 74 2.49 4.91 5.74
N GLU A 75 3.12 4.28 4.75
CA GLU A 75 2.88 2.88 4.42
C GLU A 75 3.18 1.98 5.62
N GLN A 76 4.38 2.12 6.21
CA GLN A 76 4.75 1.33 7.39
C GLN A 76 3.86 1.65 8.59
N ALA A 77 3.44 2.91 8.76
CA ALA A 77 2.48 3.28 9.79
C ALA A 77 1.13 2.57 9.63
N ALA A 78 0.67 2.33 8.40
CA ALA A 78 -0.57 1.59 8.14
C ALA A 78 -0.47 0.11 8.53
N ALA A 79 0.69 -0.52 8.32
CA ALA A 79 0.97 -1.86 8.82
C ALA A 79 1.04 -1.92 10.35
N LEU A 80 1.71 -0.94 10.98
CA LEU A 80 1.78 -0.82 12.44
C LEU A 80 0.41 -0.64 13.08
N GLN A 81 -0.46 0.18 12.47
CA GLN A 81 -1.83 0.36 12.92
C GLN A 81 -2.60 -0.96 12.84
N LEU A 82 -2.57 -1.65 11.70
CA LEU A 82 -3.26 -2.95 11.54
C LEU A 82 -2.75 -3.96 12.58
N ALA A 83 -1.44 -3.98 12.83
CA ALA A 83 -0.88 -4.87 13.85
C ALA A 83 -1.35 -4.52 15.27
N ALA A 84 -1.56 -3.24 15.57
CA ALA A 84 -2.11 -2.82 16.85
C ALA A 84 -3.57 -3.26 17.01
N GLU A 85 -4.39 -3.10 15.97
CA GLU A 85 -5.79 -3.54 15.96
C GLU A 85 -5.92 -5.05 16.15
N LEU A 86 -5.08 -5.83 15.49
CA LEU A 86 -5.14 -7.29 15.57
C LEU A 86 -4.57 -7.85 16.88
N ALA A 87 -3.52 -7.23 17.46
CA ALA A 87 -2.75 -7.81 18.56
C ALA A 87 -3.57 -8.20 19.80
N ASP A 88 -4.62 -7.46 20.10
CA ASP A 88 -5.45 -7.70 21.28
C ASP A 88 -6.64 -8.63 20.98
N GLN A 89 -6.82 -9.03 19.72
CA GLN A 89 -8.06 -9.62 19.22
C GLN A 89 -7.88 -10.96 18.50
N VAL A 90 -6.69 -11.20 17.94
CA VAL A 90 -6.37 -12.43 17.22
C VAL A 90 -5.57 -13.34 18.16
N GLY A 91 -6.11 -14.51 18.51
CA GLY A 91 -5.42 -15.44 19.42
C GLY A 91 -4.05 -15.92 18.91
N GLU A 92 -3.38 -16.78 19.69
CA GLU A 92 -1.97 -17.17 19.45
C GLU A 92 -1.63 -17.66 18.03
N ILE A 93 -2.61 -18.25 17.32
CA ILE A 93 -2.45 -18.75 15.95
C ILE A 93 -2.07 -17.63 14.97
N ALA A 94 -2.59 -16.43 15.18
CA ALA A 94 -2.37 -15.28 14.30
C ALA A 94 -1.27 -14.32 14.79
N ASN A 95 -0.63 -14.59 15.94
CA ASN A 95 0.54 -13.83 16.41
C ASN A 95 1.65 -13.67 15.35
N PRO A 96 2.00 -14.67 14.54
CA PRO A 96 3.00 -14.49 13.49
C PRO A 96 2.63 -13.40 12.47
N VAL A 97 1.34 -13.20 12.22
CA VAL A 97 0.85 -12.14 11.34
C VAL A 97 1.09 -10.78 11.97
N VAL A 98 0.74 -10.63 13.24
CA VAL A 98 0.97 -9.39 14.02
C VAL A 98 2.46 -9.07 14.07
N ASP A 99 3.32 -10.07 14.30
CA ASP A 99 4.77 -9.91 14.35
C ASP A 99 5.34 -9.43 13.01
N VAL A 100 4.91 -10.02 11.90
CA VAL A 100 5.33 -9.61 10.55
C VAL A 100 4.83 -8.21 10.22
N LEU A 101 3.60 -7.86 10.56
CA LEU A 101 3.08 -6.50 10.35
C LEU A 101 3.85 -5.44 11.15
N ARG A 102 4.36 -5.79 12.35
CA ARG A 102 5.14 -4.85 13.18
C ARG A 102 6.58 -4.72 12.74
N ASN A 103 7.24 -5.85 12.49
CA ASN A 103 8.70 -5.94 12.44
C ASN A 103 9.23 -6.66 11.20
N GLY A 104 8.36 -7.25 10.39
CA GLY A 104 8.72 -8.02 9.22
C GLY A 104 8.70 -7.22 7.92
N ASP A 105 9.11 -7.90 6.85
CA ASP A 105 9.03 -7.37 5.50
C ASP A 105 7.60 -7.52 4.97
N VAL A 106 6.86 -6.41 4.95
CA VAL A 106 5.53 -6.31 4.35
C VAL A 106 5.60 -5.53 3.04
N GLN A 107 4.78 -5.92 2.08
CA GLN A 107 4.61 -5.11 0.87
C GLN A 107 3.33 -4.30 0.99
N ILE A 108 3.41 -3.01 0.68
CA ILE A 108 2.30 -2.08 0.87
C ILE A 108 2.11 -1.28 -0.41
N VAL A 109 0.88 -1.30 -0.92
CA VAL A 109 0.45 -0.50 -2.06
C VAL A 109 -0.57 0.52 -1.58
N ASP A 110 -0.20 1.80 -1.63
CA ASP A 110 -1.12 2.92 -1.47
C ASP A 110 -1.77 3.23 -2.83
N PHE A 111 -3.07 2.92 -2.96
CA PHE A 111 -3.78 3.11 -4.22
C PHE A 111 -3.91 4.59 -4.61
N ASN A 112 -3.98 5.52 -3.66
CA ASN A 112 -4.06 6.95 -3.99
C ASN A 112 -2.72 7.47 -4.50
N ARG A 113 -1.63 7.04 -3.87
CA ARG A 113 -0.28 7.37 -4.34
C ARG A 113 -0.03 6.79 -5.73
N VAL A 114 -0.43 5.55 -5.98
CA VAL A 114 -0.30 4.93 -7.31
C VAL A 114 -1.19 5.64 -8.33
N LEU A 115 -2.44 5.90 -7.99
CA LEU A 115 -3.39 6.57 -8.88
C LEU A 115 -2.93 7.98 -9.23
N SER A 116 -2.44 8.76 -8.26
CA SER A 116 -1.87 10.10 -8.52
C SER A 116 -0.62 10.04 -9.39
N GLN A 117 0.27 9.06 -9.21
CA GLN A 117 1.42 8.87 -10.08
C GLN A 117 1.04 8.53 -11.54
N VAL A 118 -0.11 7.88 -11.73
CA VAL A 118 -0.63 7.51 -13.05
C VAL A 118 -1.43 8.66 -13.69
N LEU A 119 -2.31 9.32 -12.93
CA LEU A 119 -3.22 10.34 -13.44
C LEU A 119 -2.62 11.75 -13.47
N ALA A 120 -1.71 12.06 -12.55
CA ALA A 120 -1.11 13.38 -12.40
C ALA A 120 0.33 13.26 -11.86
N PRO A 121 1.26 12.69 -12.64
CA PRO A 121 2.63 12.52 -12.19
C PRO A 121 3.26 13.87 -11.79
N GLY A 122 4.04 13.90 -10.71
CA GLY A 122 4.81 15.09 -10.32
C GLY A 122 6.14 15.25 -11.09
N LYS A 123 6.50 14.24 -11.88
CA LYS A 123 7.72 14.20 -12.70
C LYS A 123 7.42 13.61 -14.07
N CYS A 124 8.09 14.13 -15.09
CA CYS A 124 8.01 13.63 -16.45
C CYS A 124 8.43 12.16 -16.50
N GLN A 125 7.54 11.29 -16.98
CA GLN A 125 7.80 9.85 -17.04
C GLN A 125 8.94 9.45 -18.01
N ARG A 126 9.36 10.34 -18.93
CA ARG A 126 10.47 10.05 -19.87
C ARG A 126 11.84 10.49 -19.35
N CYS A 127 11.97 11.71 -18.84
CA CYS A 127 13.27 12.28 -18.43
C CYS A 127 13.43 12.46 -16.92
N GLY A 128 12.36 12.27 -16.13
CA GLY A 128 12.38 12.40 -14.67
C GLY A 128 12.37 13.84 -14.14
N SER A 129 12.39 14.84 -15.02
CA SER A 129 12.30 16.26 -14.66
C SER A 129 10.96 16.60 -14.00
N ALA A 130 10.90 17.67 -13.21
CA ALA A 130 9.65 18.08 -12.58
C ALA A 130 8.58 18.44 -13.62
N LEU A 131 7.31 18.37 -13.21
CA LEU A 131 6.17 18.84 -14.00
C LEU A 131 5.57 20.10 -13.36
N ALA A 132 5.16 21.05 -14.20
CA ALA A 132 4.35 22.21 -13.82
C ALA A 132 3.14 22.26 -14.76
N ASP A 133 1.94 22.24 -14.21
CA ASP A 133 0.68 22.19 -14.97
C ASP A 133 0.63 21.06 -16.03
N GLY A 134 1.21 19.90 -15.69
CA GLY A 134 1.28 18.74 -16.58
C GLY A 134 2.37 18.81 -17.67
N LEU A 135 3.14 19.88 -17.74
CA LEU A 135 4.24 20.09 -18.71
C LEU A 135 5.61 19.81 -18.12
N CYS A 136 6.50 19.20 -18.92
CA CYS A 136 7.89 18.97 -18.51
C CYS A 136 8.65 20.29 -18.36
N THR A 137 9.15 20.57 -17.16
CA THR A 137 9.86 21.82 -16.88
C THR A 137 11.27 21.87 -17.49
N ASP A 138 11.75 20.75 -18.02
CA ASP A 138 13.01 20.69 -18.75
C ASP A 138 12.77 21.05 -20.21
N ALA A 139 13.20 22.25 -20.60
CA ALA A 139 13.07 22.76 -21.97
C ALA A 139 13.83 21.94 -23.03
N THR A 140 14.72 21.02 -22.62
CA THR A 140 15.37 20.08 -23.55
C THR A 140 14.54 18.83 -23.81
N CYS A 141 13.47 18.63 -23.02
CA CYS A 141 12.52 17.55 -23.25
C CYS A 141 11.77 17.82 -24.57
N PRO A 142 11.73 16.83 -25.48
CA PRO A 142 11.02 16.97 -26.75
C PRO A 142 9.49 17.05 -26.60
N PHE A 143 8.98 16.94 -25.36
CA PHE A 143 7.57 17.05 -25.00
C PHE A 143 7.37 18.10 -23.90
N SER A 144 8.26 19.09 -23.78
CA SER A 144 8.16 20.15 -22.77
C SER A 144 6.97 21.09 -22.99
N ASP A 145 6.42 21.11 -24.20
CA ASP A 145 5.24 21.88 -24.61
C ASP A 145 3.96 21.02 -24.72
N VAL A 146 4.04 19.74 -24.37
CA VAL A 146 2.92 18.79 -24.48
C VAL A 146 2.49 18.33 -23.09
N PRO A 147 1.20 18.49 -22.71
CA PRO A 147 0.66 17.96 -21.46
C PRO A 147 0.80 16.44 -21.38
N GLN A 148 1.21 15.92 -20.21
CA GLN A 148 1.38 14.47 -19.98
C GLN A 148 0.10 13.66 -20.19
N ASP A 149 -1.06 14.28 -19.99
CA ASP A 149 -2.38 13.67 -20.12
C ASP A 149 -2.95 13.73 -21.54
N ASP A 150 -2.25 14.36 -22.49
CA ASP A 150 -2.63 14.37 -23.90
C ASP A 150 -2.24 13.03 -24.58
N PRO A 151 -3.22 12.16 -24.92
CA PRO A 151 -2.93 10.87 -25.53
C PRO A 151 -2.33 10.99 -26.94
N ALA A 152 -2.58 12.08 -27.67
CA ALA A 152 -2.04 12.29 -29.01
C ALA A 152 -0.61 12.83 -28.96
N GLY A 153 -0.33 13.71 -27.99
CA GLY A 153 0.99 14.27 -27.77
C GLY A 153 1.98 13.28 -27.13
N TRP A 154 1.49 12.37 -26.28
CA TRP A 154 2.34 11.40 -25.56
C TRP A 154 2.55 10.08 -26.32
N ALA A 155 1.61 9.68 -27.19
CA ALA A 155 1.68 8.47 -28.02
C ALA A 155 2.50 8.63 -29.32
N GLY A 156 3.06 9.81 -29.58
CA GLY A 156 3.81 10.11 -30.80
C GLY A 156 5.33 9.86 -30.71
N HIS A 157 5.81 8.87 -31.48
CA HIS A 157 7.20 8.61 -31.93
C HIS A 157 8.13 7.68 -31.11
N PRO A 158 8.95 6.89 -31.85
CA PRO A 158 9.11 5.46 -31.68
C PRO A 158 9.98 5.13 -30.47
N GLU A 159 9.73 3.98 -29.87
CA GLU A 159 10.73 3.32 -29.04
C GLU A 159 12.03 3.30 -29.84
N LYS A 160 13.12 3.79 -29.24
CA LYS A 160 14.43 3.61 -29.86
C LYS A 160 14.61 2.10 -30.09
N GLY A 161 14.87 1.73 -31.34
CA GLY A 161 15.50 0.45 -31.66
C GLY A 161 16.86 0.32 -31.00
#